data_AF-A0A2M6ZCD3-F1
#
_entry.id   AF-A0A2M6ZCD3-F1
#
_cell.length_a   1.000
_cell.length_b   1.000
_cell.length_c   1.000
_cell.angle_alpha   90.00
_cell.angle_beta   90.00
_cell.angle_gamma   90.00
#
_symmetry.space_group_name_H-M   'P 1'
#
loop_
_entity.id
_entity.type
_entity.pdbx_description
1 polymer ?
#
loop_
_entity_poly.entity_id
_entity_poly.type
_entity_poly.pdbx_seq_one_letter_code
_entity_poly.pdbx_strand_id
1 'polypeptide(L)'
;MILLHHSTGEVIWNGGVQAWFAQNAPQHSITEQWFPGAVDGNYPYDYWNIWVNYGVPGDATLEMLTAQYHVIVFKHCFPVSEIGADIGAPDVASEDRRLENYYLQYNALKAKLREFPNTRFIIWTGAVQVEGLIDVDMATRTRAFFDWVKNVWDERGDNIYIWDFYELETEGGLYLRPEYASSPDDAHPTAAFAQRVAPLLCQRIVNVLNGIGDNTSLTGE
;
A
#
# COMPACT_ATOMS: atom_id res chain seq x y z
N MET A 1 1.73 6.59 -15.35
CA MET A 1 1.88 6.12 -13.96
C MET A 1 1.12 4.81 -13.83
N ILE A 2 1.42 3.99 -12.83
CA ILE A 2 0.70 2.73 -12.60
C ILE A 2 0.29 2.58 -11.14
N LEU A 3 -0.91 2.05 -10.92
CA LEU A 3 -1.37 1.54 -9.62
C LEU A 3 -1.37 0.01 -9.67
N LEU A 4 -0.51 -0.61 -8.87
CA LEU A 4 -0.42 -2.05 -8.66
C LEU A 4 -1.32 -2.43 -7.50
N HIS A 5 -2.35 -3.23 -7.76
CA HIS A 5 -3.33 -3.56 -6.73
C HIS A 5 -3.99 -4.91 -6.91
N HIS A 6 -4.81 -5.27 -5.93
CA HIS A 6 -5.76 -6.39 -5.90
C HIS A 6 -7.15 -5.83 -5.56
N SER A 7 -8.08 -6.69 -5.17
CA SER A 7 -9.49 -6.38 -4.86
C SER A 7 -9.72 -5.07 -4.08
N THR A 8 -9.06 -4.82 -2.94
CA THR A 8 -9.25 -3.55 -2.20
C THR A 8 -8.90 -2.32 -3.04
N GLY A 9 -7.82 -2.39 -3.83
CA GLY A 9 -7.41 -1.27 -4.66
C GLY A 9 -8.27 -1.13 -5.91
N GLU A 10 -8.87 -2.20 -6.41
CA GLU A 10 -9.86 -2.15 -7.49
C GLU A 10 -11.08 -1.33 -7.06
N VAL A 11 -11.55 -1.53 -5.82
CA VAL A 11 -12.65 -0.72 -5.27
C VAL A 11 -12.26 0.77 -5.26
N ILE A 12 -11.06 1.12 -4.78
CA ILE A 12 -10.60 2.51 -4.75
C ILE A 12 -10.41 3.08 -6.16
N TRP A 13 -9.85 2.31 -7.09
CA TRP A 13 -9.71 2.68 -8.50
C TRP A 13 -11.07 3.05 -9.11
N ASN A 14 -12.06 2.18 -8.92
CA ASN A 14 -13.45 2.37 -9.34
C ASN A 14 -14.17 3.50 -8.58
N GLY A 15 -13.59 3.99 -7.47
CA GLY A 15 -14.02 5.20 -6.77
C GLY A 15 -13.85 6.49 -7.57
N GLY A 16 -13.21 6.44 -8.74
CA GLY A 16 -13.12 7.55 -9.69
C GLY A 16 -11.72 8.04 -9.98
N VAL A 17 -10.68 7.22 -9.75
CA VAL A 17 -9.27 7.61 -9.98
C VAL A 17 -9.05 8.10 -11.41
N GLN A 18 -9.49 7.32 -12.41
CA GLN A 18 -9.32 7.69 -13.81
C GLN A 18 -10.09 8.96 -14.20
N ALA A 19 -11.34 9.08 -13.71
CA ALA A 19 -12.17 10.27 -13.97
C ALA A 19 -11.58 11.53 -13.34
N TRP A 20 -11.04 11.41 -12.12
CA TRP A 20 -10.38 12.52 -11.43
C TRP A 20 -9.18 13.03 -12.22
N PHE A 21 -8.31 12.15 -12.71
CA PHE A 21 -7.15 12.54 -13.52
C PHE A 21 -7.58 13.22 -14.83
N ALA A 22 -8.57 12.66 -15.53
CA ALA A 22 -9.09 13.25 -16.77
C ALA A 22 -9.62 14.69 -16.57
N GLN A 23 -10.20 14.97 -15.39
CA GLN A 23 -10.77 16.28 -15.08
C GLN A 23 -9.74 17.27 -14.50
N ASN A 24 -8.91 16.84 -13.56
CA ASN A 24 -8.10 17.73 -12.72
C ASN A 24 -6.61 17.78 -13.13
N ALA A 25 -6.14 16.74 -13.82
CA ALA A 25 -4.74 16.62 -14.23
C ALA A 25 -4.62 15.92 -15.60
N PRO A 26 -5.29 16.44 -16.67
CA PRO A 26 -5.41 15.76 -17.96
C PRO A 26 -4.06 15.52 -18.69
N GLN A 27 -3.01 16.25 -18.30
CA GLN A 27 -1.64 16.03 -18.77
C GLN A 27 -0.99 14.77 -18.19
N HIS A 28 -1.60 14.15 -17.18
CA HIS A 28 -1.11 12.95 -16.50
C HIS A 28 -2.05 11.78 -16.77
N SER A 29 -1.48 10.62 -17.11
CA SER A 29 -2.21 9.36 -17.26
C SER A 29 -1.77 8.35 -16.20
N ILE A 30 -2.76 7.67 -15.63
CA ILE A 30 -2.58 6.53 -14.73
C ILE A 30 -3.29 5.32 -15.33
N THR A 31 -2.66 4.17 -15.23
CA THR A 31 -3.24 2.85 -15.51
C THR A 31 -3.22 2.02 -14.23
N GLU A 32 -3.99 0.95 -14.21
CA GLU A 32 -3.94 -0.05 -13.13
C GLU A 32 -3.35 -1.37 -13.64
N GLN A 33 -2.94 -2.22 -12.71
CA GLN A 33 -2.62 -3.62 -12.97
C GLN A 33 -2.90 -4.45 -11.72
N TRP A 34 -3.55 -5.60 -11.93
CA TRP A 34 -3.65 -6.65 -10.92
C TRP A 34 -2.26 -7.18 -10.56
N PHE A 35 -1.83 -6.99 -9.31
CA PHE A 35 -0.49 -7.35 -8.85
C PHE A 35 -0.44 -7.62 -7.33
N PRO A 36 0.24 -8.68 -6.87
CA PRO A 36 0.87 -9.77 -7.65
C PRO A 36 -0.11 -10.52 -8.56
N GLY A 37 0.30 -10.93 -9.75
CA GLY A 37 -0.56 -11.64 -10.69
C GLY A 37 -0.42 -13.16 -10.60
N ALA A 38 0.73 -13.66 -10.15
CA ALA A 38 1.06 -15.08 -10.15
C ALA A 38 0.82 -15.77 -8.80
N VAL A 39 0.48 -15.01 -7.75
CA VAL A 39 0.19 -15.51 -6.40
C VAL A 39 -1.04 -14.81 -5.82
N ASP A 40 -1.73 -15.49 -4.90
CA ASP A 40 -2.91 -14.95 -4.22
C ASP A 40 -2.55 -13.98 -3.07
N GLY A 41 -1.29 -13.99 -2.63
CA GLY A 41 -0.78 -13.10 -1.59
C GLY A 41 -0.68 -11.64 -2.07
N ASN A 42 -0.96 -10.71 -1.16
CA ASN A 42 -0.83 -9.27 -1.38
C ASN A 42 -0.37 -8.57 -0.10
N TYR A 43 0.73 -9.04 0.51
CA TYR A 43 1.33 -8.48 1.73
C TYR A 43 2.87 -8.42 1.60
N PRO A 44 3.62 -7.91 2.59
CA PRO A 44 5.03 -7.54 2.43
C PRO A 44 5.94 -8.65 1.88
N TYR A 45 5.72 -9.91 2.32
CA TYR A 45 6.46 -11.07 1.84
C TYR A 45 6.34 -11.27 0.33
N ASP A 46 5.15 -11.16 -0.25
CA ASP A 46 4.94 -11.41 -1.68
C ASP A 46 5.72 -10.41 -2.54
N TYR A 47 5.65 -9.14 -2.17
CA TYR A 47 6.38 -8.07 -2.84
C TYR A 47 7.89 -8.24 -2.69
N TRP A 48 8.37 -8.59 -1.50
CA TRP A 48 9.77 -8.94 -1.28
C TRP A 48 10.19 -10.14 -2.14
N ASN A 49 9.36 -11.19 -2.18
CA ASN A 49 9.66 -12.41 -2.90
C ASN A 49 9.72 -12.17 -4.42
N ILE A 50 8.87 -11.30 -4.96
CA ILE A 50 8.88 -10.93 -6.38
C ILE A 50 10.05 -10.00 -6.71
N TRP A 51 10.24 -8.92 -5.97
CA TRP A 51 11.13 -7.82 -6.36
C TRP A 51 12.55 -7.90 -5.82
N VAL A 52 12.76 -8.62 -4.72
CA VAL A 52 14.07 -8.76 -4.06
C VAL A 52 14.61 -10.17 -4.26
N ASN A 53 13.80 -11.19 -3.98
CA ASN A 53 14.22 -12.58 -4.08
C ASN A 53 14.08 -13.16 -5.51
N TYR A 54 13.25 -12.55 -6.36
CA TYR A 54 12.87 -13.08 -7.68
C TYR A 54 12.31 -14.53 -7.62
N GLY A 55 11.63 -14.87 -6.53
CA GLY A 55 11.09 -16.21 -6.26
C GLY A 55 9.74 -16.50 -6.93
N VAL A 56 9.14 -15.53 -7.62
CA VAL A 56 7.86 -15.67 -8.33
C VAL A 56 8.05 -15.36 -9.82
N PRO A 57 8.45 -16.34 -10.63
CA PRO A 57 8.59 -16.15 -12.08
C PRO A 57 7.23 -15.82 -12.71
N GLY A 58 7.22 -14.84 -13.63
CA GLY A 58 6.03 -14.45 -14.39
C GLY A 58 5.39 -13.14 -13.94
N ASP A 59 5.62 -12.72 -12.68
CA ASP A 59 5.23 -11.38 -12.23
C ASP A 59 6.23 -10.31 -12.68
N ALA A 60 5.73 -9.10 -12.87
CA ALA A 60 6.54 -7.97 -13.32
C ALA A 60 7.59 -7.57 -12.25
N THR A 61 8.86 -7.54 -12.65
CA THR A 61 9.95 -7.05 -11.80
C THR A 61 9.97 -5.51 -11.75
N LEU A 62 10.67 -4.93 -10.77
CA LEU A 62 10.86 -3.49 -10.71
C LEU A 62 11.61 -2.94 -11.92
N GLU A 63 12.57 -3.68 -12.49
CA GLU A 63 13.25 -3.28 -13.73
C GLU A 63 12.27 -3.12 -14.90
N MET A 64 11.33 -4.06 -15.05
CA MET A 64 10.31 -4.00 -16.10
C MET A 64 9.33 -2.85 -15.89
N LEU A 65 8.92 -2.62 -14.64
CA LEU A 65 7.96 -1.58 -14.28
C LEU A 65 8.57 -0.17 -14.43
N THR A 66 9.77 0.03 -13.91
CA THR A 66 10.48 1.33 -13.92
C THR A 66 10.92 1.75 -15.32
N ALA A 67 11.13 0.80 -16.24
CA ALA A 67 11.37 1.10 -17.66
C ALA A 67 10.15 1.73 -18.36
N GLN A 68 8.95 1.54 -17.81
CA GLN A 68 7.68 2.00 -18.40
C GLN A 68 7.03 3.14 -17.61
N TYR A 69 7.25 3.17 -16.30
CA TYR A 69 6.55 4.06 -15.38
C TYR A 69 7.52 4.86 -14.50
N HIS A 70 7.29 6.17 -14.45
CA HIS A 70 8.03 7.12 -13.61
C HIS A 70 7.38 7.32 -12.23
N VAL A 71 6.11 6.92 -12.07
CA VAL A 71 5.44 6.77 -10.77
C VAL A 71 4.80 5.40 -10.70
N ILE A 72 5.13 4.65 -9.66
CA ILE A 72 4.57 3.35 -9.34
C ILE A 72 3.92 3.45 -7.96
N VAL A 73 2.63 3.19 -7.91
CA VAL A 73 1.85 3.14 -6.67
C VAL A 73 1.56 1.68 -6.37
N PHE A 74 1.77 1.23 -5.13
CA PHE A 74 1.44 -0.14 -4.73
C PHE A 74 0.95 -0.22 -3.28
N LYS A 75 0.28 -1.31 -2.94
CA LYS A 75 -0.46 -1.48 -1.69
C LYS A 75 -0.47 -2.94 -1.23
N HIS A 76 -0.97 -3.17 -0.02
CA HIS A 76 -1.29 -4.51 0.49
C HIS A 76 -2.80 -4.67 0.75
N CYS A 77 -3.34 -5.89 0.61
CA CYS A 77 -4.72 -6.24 0.97
C CYS A 77 -4.87 -6.40 2.48
N PHE A 78 -6.11 -6.47 2.95
CA PHE A 78 -6.45 -6.67 4.36
C PHE A 78 -5.74 -7.83 5.10
N PRO A 79 -5.29 -8.93 4.48
CA PRO A 79 -4.53 -9.97 5.19
C PRO A 79 -3.18 -9.49 5.75
N VAL A 80 -2.69 -8.31 5.34
CA VAL A 80 -1.52 -7.66 5.96
C VAL A 80 -1.75 -7.28 7.43
N SER A 81 -3.01 -7.17 7.86
CA SER A 81 -3.36 -6.84 9.25
C SER A 81 -3.48 -8.05 10.18
N GLU A 82 -3.31 -9.27 9.66
CA GLU A 82 -3.33 -10.51 10.44
C GLU A 82 -1.96 -10.80 11.06
N ILE A 83 -1.40 -9.79 11.76
CA ILE A 83 -0.04 -9.85 12.32
C ILE A 83 -0.04 -10.59 13.65
N GLY A 84 0.53 -11.80 13.64
CA GLY A 84 0.75 -12.63 14.83
C GLY A 84 1.85 -12.09 15.76
N ALA A 85 1.98 -12.71 16.92
CA ALA A 85 3.05 -12.39 17.88
C ALA A 85 4.42 -12.76 17.31
N ASP A 86 5.46 -11.96 17.59
CA ASP A 86 6.83 -12.34 17.24
C ASP A 86 7.28 -13.58 18.03
N ILE A 87 8.18 -14.37 17.43
CA ILE A 87 8.75 -15.57 18.06
C ILE A 87 10.24 -15.39 18.43
N GLY A 88 10.82 -14.23 18.11
CA GLY A 88 12.22 -13.92 18.40
C GLY A 88 13.19 -14.60 17.42
N ALA A 89 12.71 -14.94 16.24
CA ALA A 89 13.48 -15.57 15.17
C ALA A 89 13.09 -14.93 13.82
N PRO A 90 13.40 -13.64 13.62
CA PRO A 90 13.01 -12.93 12.41
C PRO A 90 13.67 -13.55 11.17
N ASP A 91 12.86 -13.73 10.13
CA ASP A 91 13.27 -14.27 8.85
C ASP A 91 12.58 -13.52 7.72
N VAL A 92 13.38 -12.84 6.88
CA VAL A 92 12.89 -12.09 5.72
C VAL A 92 12.17 -13.00 4.73
N ALA A 93 12.57 -14.28 4.64
CA ALA A 93 12.01 -15.27 3.73
C ALA A 93 10.79 -16.01 4.32
N SER A 94 10.33 -15.63 5.51
CA SER A 94 9.14 -16.21 6.11
C SER A 94 7.87 -15.52 5.63
N GLU A 95 6.91 -16.33 5.20
CA GLU A 95 5.53 -15.90 4.91
C GLU A 95 4.71 -15.62 6.18
N ASP A 96 5.21 -16.02 7.36
CA ASP A 96 4.55 -15.74 8.63
C ASP A 96 4.44 -14.23 8.85
N ARG A 97 3.20 -13.78 9.04
CA ARG A 97 2.86 -12.39 9.27
C ARG A 97 3.18 -12.01 10.70
N ARG A 98 4.37 -11.45 10.89
CA ARG A 98 4.93 -11.00 12.17
C ARG A 98 5.60 -9.66 11.97
N LEU A 99 5.63 -8.82 13.01
CA LEU A 99 6.27 -7.51 12.93
C LEU A 99 7.76 -7.68 12.59
N GLU A 100 8.41 -8.63 13.24
CA GLU A 100 9.83 -8.90 13.07
C GLU A 100 10.20 -9.28 11.61
N ASN A 101 9.32 -9.99 10.90
CA ASN A 101 9.50 -10.35 9.49
C ASN A 101 9.15 -9.17 8.56
N TYR A 102 8.04 -8.49 8.83
CA TYR A 102 7.60 -7.35 8.03
C TYR A 102 8.63 -6.22 8.02
N TYR A 103 9.28 -5.95 9.14
CA TYR A 103 10.37 -4.98 9.19
C TYR A 103 11.55 -5.36 8.28
N LEU A 104 11.95 -6.64 8.27
CA LEU A 104 13.01 -7.10 7.36
C LEU A 104 12.60 -6.96 5.89
N GLN A 105 11.37 -7.36 5.56
CA GLN A 105 10.84 -7.31 4.20
C GLN A 105 10.72 -5.86 3.70
N TYR A 106 10.17 -4.95 4.52
CA TYR A 106 10.09 -3.53 4.18
C TYR A 106 11.46 -2.88 4.03
N ASN A 107 12.45 -3.23 4.87
CA ASN A 107 13.80 -2.70 4.73
C ASN A 107 14.49 -3.18 3.45
N ALA A 108 14.33 -4.47 3.10
CA ALA A 108 14.84 -5.02 1.85
C ALA A 108 14.15 -4.39 0.62
N LEU A 109 12.84 -4.20 0.68
CA LEU A 109 12.08 -3.47 -0.34
C LEU A 109 12.58 -2.03 -0.47
N LYS A 110 12.77 -1.29 0.64
CA LYS A 110 13.30 0.08 0.62
C LYS A 110 14.63 0.16 -0.12
N ALA A 111 15.55 -0.76 0.19
CA ALA A 111 16.84 -0.83 -0.47
C ALA A 111 16.69 -1.04 -1.98
N LYS A 112 15.82 -1.98 -2.40
CA LYS A 112 15.57 -2.27 -3.80
C LYS A 112 14.90 -1.11 -4.54
N LEU A 113 13.91 -0.43 -3.96
CA LEU A 113 13.24 0.72 -4.55
C LEU A 113 14.21 1.90 -4.79
N ARG A 114 15.20 2.08 -3.90
CA ARG A 114 16.24 3.10 -4.01
C ARG A 114 17.25 2.84 -5.14
N GLU A 115 17.31 1.63 -5.70
CA GLU A 115 18.09 1.36 -6.91
C GLU A 115 17.53 2.06 -8.16
N PHE A 116 16.29 2.57 -8.09
CA PHE A 116 15.60 3.26 -9.19
C PHE A 116 15.32 4.74 -8.87
N PRO A 117 16.37 5.58 -8.69
CA PRO A 117 16.20 6.95 -8.18
C PRO A 117 15.41 7.89 -9.10
N ASN A 118 15.25 7.53 -10.37
CA ASN A 118 14.46 8.29 -11.35
C ASN A 118 12.96 7.92 -11.34
N THR A 119 12.57 6.92 -10.57
CA THR A 119 11.17 6.50 -10.40
C THR A 119 10.71 6.84 -9.00
N ARG A 120 9.52 7.46 -8.89
CA ARG A 120 8.87 7.74 -7.61
C ARG A 120 7.96 6.58 -7.24
N PHE A 121 8.06 6.12 -6.01
CA PHE A 121 7.24 5.06 -5.45
C PHE A 121 6.27 5.66 -4.44
N ILE A 122 5.00 5.30 -4.53
CA ILE A 122 3.99 5.69 -3.53
C ILE A 122 3.41 4.42 -2.94
N ILE A 123 3.61 4.22 -1.64
CA ILE A 123 3.17 3.03 -0.92
C ILE A 123 1.93 3.39 -0.13
N TRP A 124 0.86 2.63 -0.32
CA TRP A 124 -0.27 2.71 0.59
C TRP A 124 0.09 1.97 1.87
N THR A 125 -0.13 2.60 3.02
CA THR A 125 -0.35 1.78 4.22
C THR A 125 -1.47 0.78 3.92
N GLY A 126 -1.28 -0.48 4.27
CA GLY A 126 -2.17 -1.55 3.87
C GLY A 126 -3.57 -1.41 4.48
N ALA A 127 -4.56 -1.95 3.76
CA ALA A 127 -5.92 -2.04 4.26
C ALA A 127 -5.99 -2.92 5.51
N VAL A 128 -6.89 -2.63 6.44
CA VAL A 128 -7.09 -3.44 7.65
C VAL A 128 -8.34 -4.32 7.57
N GLN A 129 -8.35 -5.37 8.39
CA GLN A 129 -9.52 -6.20 8.60
C GLN A 129 -10.61 -5.45 9.40
N VAL A 130 -11.83 -5.96 9.30
CA VAL A 130 -12.95 -5.63 10.19
C VAL A 130 -12.78 -6.33 11.55
N GLU A 131 -13.37 -5.76 12.60
CA GLU A 131 -13.20 -6.23 14.00
C GLU A 131 -13.57 -7.71 14.20
N GLY A 132 -14.53 -8.24 13.43
CA GLY A 132 -14.97 -9.64 13.56
C GLY A 132 -13.97 -10.69 13.05
N LEU A 133 -12.95 -10.29 12.28
CA LEU A 133 -12.07 -11.22 11.57
C LEU A 133 -10.65 -11.33 12.16
N ILE A 134 -10.26 -10.39 13.04
CA ILE A 134 -8.97 -10.42 13.72
C ILE A 134 -9.14 -10.07 15.20
N ASP A 135 -8.25 -10.58 16.05
CA ASP A 135 -8.23 -10.17 17.45
C ASP A 135 -7.58 -8.80 17.65
N VAL A 136 -7.82 -8.21 18.83
CA VAL A 136 -7.29 -6.89 19.19
C VAL A 136 -5.77 -6.85 19.23
N ASP A 137 -5.10 -7.97 19.50
CA ASP A 137 -3.64 -8.03 19.54
C ASP A 137 -3.08 -7.92 18.11
N MET A 138 -3.66 -8.62 17.14
CA MET A 138 -3.33 -8.48 15.72
C MET A 138 -3.57 -7.06 15.22
N ALA A 139 -4.72 -6.47 15.56
CA ALA A 139 -5.06 -5.10 15.17
C ALA A 139 -4.10 -4.07 15.80
N THR A 140 -3.71 -4.28 17.06
CA THR A 140 -2.71 -3.44 17.75
C THR A 140 -1.33 -3.54 17.11
N ARG A 141 -0.89 -4.75 16.72
CA ARG A 141 0.37 -4.93 15.98
C ARG A 141 0.29 -4.28 14.60
N THR A 142 -0.85 -4.35 13.92
CA THR A 142 -1.07 -3.66 12.64
C THR A 142 -0.93 -2.16 12.77
N ARG A 143 -1.53 -1.56 13.81
CA ARG A 143 -1.32 -0.14 14.12
C ARG A 143 0.16 0.17 14.34
N ALA A 144 0.84 -0.61 15.17
CA ALA A 144 2.26 -0.44 15.43
C ALA A 144 3.12 -0.55 14.16
N PHE A 145 2.73 -1.44 13.24
CA PHE A 145 3.39 -1.57 11.94
C PHE A 145 3.24 -0.30 11.11
N PHE A 146 2.03 0.21 10.90
CA PHE A 146 1.84 1.41 10.07
C PHE A 146 2.31 2.70 10.76
N ASP A 147 2.28 2.78 12.08
CA ASP A 147 2.95 3.85 12.82
C ASP A 147 4.47 3.81 12.59
N TRP A 148 5.08 2.62 12.57
CA TRP A 148 6.49 2.48 12.21
C TRP A 148 6.76 2.83 10.75
N VAL A 149 5.89 2.41 9.80
CA VAL A 149 6.02 2.75 8.38
C VAL A 149 6.08 4.26 8.19
N LYS A 150 5.18 5.01 8.83
CA LYS A 150 5.05 6.46 8.69
C LYS A 150 6.13 7.25 9.42
N ASN A 151 6.52 6.82 10.62
CA ASN A 151 7.35 7.63 11.52
C ASN A 151 8.82 7.21 11.55
N VAL A 152 9.15 6.01 11.06
CA VAL A 152 10.51 5.45 11.16
C VAL A 152 11.01 4.96 9.80
N TRP A 153 10.18 4.21 9.07
CA TRP A 153 10.60 3.65 7.80
C TRP A 153 10.60 4.69 6.68
N ASP A 154 9.60 5.56 6.61
CA ASP A 154 9.54 6.68 5.66
C ASP A 154 10.71 7.65 5.89
N GLU A 155 11.33 8.12 4.80
CA GLU A 155 12.47 9.03 4.88
C GLU A 155 12.33 10.15 3.85
N ARG A 156 12.33 11.39 4.34
CA ARG A 156 12.18 12.57 3.50
C ARG A 156 13.38 12.75 2.58
N GLY A 157 13.12 13.25 1.37
CA GLY A 157 14.15 13.56 0.38
C GLY A 157 14.62 12.36 -0.44
N ASP A 158 14.00 11.19 -0.31
CA ASP A 158 14.23 10.05 -1.20
C ASP A 158 13.12 9.91 -2.27
N ASN A 159 13.10 8.79 -3.00
CA ASN A 159 12.17 8.52 -4.09
C ASN A 159 10.93 7.72 -3.66
N ILE A 160 10.71 7.54 -2.35
CA ILE A 160 9.62 6.75 -1.78
C ILE A 160 8.73 7.68 -0.98
N TYR A 161 7.41 7.50 -1.11
CA TYR A 161 6.41 8.32 -0.44
C TYR A 161 5.30 7.43 0.11
N ILE A 162 4.68 7.86 1.20
CA ILE A 162 3.53 7.16 1.78
C ILE A 162 2.20 7.83 1.40
N TRP A 163 1.16 7.03 1.17
CA TRP A 163 -0.25 7.42 1.27
C TRP A 163 -0.90 6.67 2.44
N ASP A 164 -1.39 7.41 3.43
CA ASP A 164 -1.86 6.86 4.71
C ASP A 164 -3.34 6.43 4.64
N PHE A 165 -3.59 5.37 3.88
CA PHE A 165 -4.91 4.75 3.77
C PHE A 165 -5.42 4.16 5.09
N TYR A 166 -4.51 3.72 5.98
CA TYR A 166 -4.84 3.23 7.31
C TYR A 166 -5.56 4.31 8.12
N GLU A 167 -5.03 5.54 8.12
CA GLU A 167 -5.68 6.67 8.79
C GLU A 167 -7.06 6.95 8.17
N LEU A 168 -7.20 6.90 6.85
CA LEU A 168 -8.46 7.17 6.17
C LEU A 168 -9.56 6.15 6.51
N GLU A 169 -9.20 4.87 6.64
CA GLU A 169 -10.18 3.80 6.85
C GLU A 169 -10.48 3.53 8.33
N THR A 170 -9.54 3.87 9.22
CA THR A 170 -9.68 3.66 10.67
C THR A 170 -10.05 4.93 11.44
N GLU A 171 -9.70 6.11 10.91
CA GLU A 171 -9.78 7.41 11.59
C GLU A 171 -9.18 7.37 13.01
N GLY A 172 -7.98 6.80 13.13
CA GLY A 172 -7.25 6.62 14.38
C GLY A 172 -7.65 5.39 15.22
N GLY A 173 -8.61 4.60 14.72
CA GLY A 173 -9.06 3.32 15.28
C GLY A 173 -8.07 2.17 15.03
N LEU A 174 -8.55 0.93 15.22
CA LEU A 174 -7.75 -0.29 15.01
C LEU A 174 -8.21 -1.13 13.81
N TYR A 175 -9.46 -0.96 13.40
CA TYR A 175 -10.14 -1.79 12.40
C TYR A 175 -10.76 -0.92 11.32
N LEU A 176 -11.11 -1.55 10.21
CA LEU A 176 -11.90 -0.90 9.16
C LEU A 176 -13.24 -0.50 9.78
N ARG A 177 -13.58 0.78 9.69
CA ARG A 177 -14.83 1.27 10.27
C ARG A 177 -16.03 0.55 9.63
N PRO A 178 -17.04 0.12 10.41
CA PRO A 178 -18.18 -0.63 9.89
C PRO A 178 -18.92 0.07 8.74
N GLU A 179 -19.00 1.41 8.75
CA GLU A 179 -19.60 2.20 7.67
C GLU A 179 -18.77 2.24 6.38
N TYR A 180 -17.50 1.88 6.45
CA TYR A 180 -16.59 1.80 5.29
C TYR A 180 -16.43 0.37 4.79
N ALA A 181 -16.80 -0.63 5.59
CA ALA A 181 -16.77 -2.04 5.20
C ALA A 181 -17.99 -2.46 4.37
N SER A 182 -17.79 -3.42 3.47
CA SER A 182 -18.88 -4.03 2.69
C SER A 182 -19.82 -4.84 3.58
N SER A 183 -19.28 -5.53 4.59
CA SER A 183 -20.06 -6.20 5.64
C SER A 183 -19.20 -6.47 6.89
N PRO A 184 -19.79 -6.91 8.02
CA PRO A 184 -19.04 -7.32 9.20
C PRO A 184 -18.05 -8.49 9.00
N ASP A 185 -18.21 -9.26 7.91
CA ASP A 185 -17.36 -10.39 7.55
C ASP A 185 -16.62 -10.14 6.22
N ASP A 186 -16.64 -8.90 5.71
CA ASP A 186 -16.03 -8.52 4.44
C ASP A 186 -15.35 -7.15 4.53
N ALA A 187 -14.02 -7.18 4.64
CA ALA A 187 -13.16 -6.00 4.74
C ALA A 187 -12.90 -5.29 3.41
N HIS A 188 -13.61 -5.63 2.32
CA HIS A 188 -13.60 -4.78 1.14
C HIS A 188 -14.29 -3.43 1.44
N PRO A 189 -13.71 -2.30 1.02
CA PRO A 189 -14.35 -1.01 1.25
C PRO A 189 -15.66 -0.86 0.47
N THR A 190 -16.55 0.00 0.94
CA THR A 190 -17.76 0.37 0.19
C THR A 190 -17.43 1.30 -0.98
N ALA A 191 -18.29 1.31 -1.99
CA ALA A 191 -18.19 2.26 -3.10
C ALA A 191 -18.24 3.74 -2.62
N ALA A 192 -19.01 4.03 -1.56
CA ALA A 192 -19.10 5.38 -1.00
C ALA A 192 -17.78 5.81 -0.35
N PHE A 193 -17.13 4.93 0.41
CA PHE A 193 -15.80 5.20 0.96
C PHE A 193 -14.77 5.38 -0.17
N ALA A 194 -14.80 4.52 -1.18
CA ALA A 194 -13.91 4.64 -2.34
C ALA A 194 -14.06 5.98 -3.07
N GLN A 195 -15.28 6.44 -3.31
CA GLN A 195 -15.55 7.75 -3.91
C GLN A 195 -15.02 8.91 -3.06
N ARG A 196 -15.02 8.77 -1.73
CA ARG A 196 -14.45 9.77 -0.81
C ARG A 196 -12.93 9.84 -0.92
N VAL A 197 -12.25 8.69 -0.94
CA VAL A 197 -10.78 8.64 -0.82
C VAL A 197 -10.01 8.60 -2.14
N ALA A 198 -10.64 8.18 -3.24
CA ALA A 198 -10.01 8.16 -4.56
C ALA A 198 -9.46 9.54 -4.98
N PRO A 199 -10.18 10.67 -4.81
CA PRO A 199 -9.62 11.99 -5.05
C PRO A 199 -8.38 12.32 -4.23
N LEU A 200 -8.32 11.85 -2.97
CA LEU A 200 -7.20 12.10 -2.07
C LEU A 200 -5.94 11.34 -2.51
N LEU A 201 -6.10 10.08 -2.94
CA LEU A 201 -5.02 9.34 -3.60
C LEU A 201 -4.49 10.10 -4.81
N CYS A 202 -5.38 10.56 -5.70
CA CYS A 202 -4.97 11.26 -6.89
C CYS A 202 -4.23 12.56 -6.56
N GLN A 203 -4.72 13.32 -5.57
CA GLN A 203 -4.06 14.51 -5.09
C GLN A 203 -2.68 14.21 -4.50
N ARG A 204 -2.54 13.12 -3.73
CA ARG A 204 -1.24 12.66 -3.21
C ARG A 204 -0.26 12.36 -4.34
N ILE A 205 -0.70 11.65 -5.38
CA ILE A 205 0.12 11.35 -6.57
C ILE A 205 0.55 12.65 -7.26
N VAL A 206 -0.35 13.62 -7.43
CA VAL A 206 -0.03 14.92 -8.04
C VAL A 206 0.94 15.73 -7.17
N ASN A 207 0.78 15.73 -5.85
CA ASN A 207 1.72 16.40 -4.92
C ASN A 207 3.13 15.81 -5.04
N VAL A 208 3.22 14.48 -5.11
CA VAL A 208 4.49 13.77 -5.37
C VAL A 208 5.04 14.17 -6.73
N LEU A 209 4.24 14.17 -7.80
CA LEU A 209 4.66 14.61 -9.16
C LEU A 209 5.21 16.05 -9.18
N ASN A 210 4.60 16.95 -8.41
CA ASN A 210 5.00 18.35 -8.33
C ASN A 210 6.22 18.59 -7.40
N GLY A 211 6.78 17.55 -6.80
CA GLY A 211 7.96 17.65 -5.93
C GLY A 211 7.65 18.23 -4.54
N ILE A 212 6.39 18.20 -4.12
CA ILE A 212 5.94 18.68 -2.80
C ILE A 212 5.41 17.54 -1.91
N GLY A 213 5.65 16.28 -2.28
CA GLY A 213 5.21 15.09 -1.54
C GLY A 213 5.63 15.09 -0.07
N ASP A 214 6.84 15.53 0.25
CA ASP A 214 7.34 15.58 1.63
C ASP A 214 6.72 16.69 2.49
N ASN A 215 6.01 17.63 1.86
CA ASN A 215 5.49 18.84 2.50
C ASN A 215 3.96 18.91 2.49
N THR A 216 3.30 17.82 2.11
CA THR A 216 1.84 17.72 2.00
C THR A 216 1.33 16.56 2.84
N SER A 217 0.03 16.55 3.13
CA SER A 217 -0.57 15.49 3.94
C SER A 217 -0.30 14.10 3.36
N LEU A 218 -0.05 13.12 4.24
CA LEU A 218 0.05 11.71 3.86
C LEU A 218 -1.31 11.15 3.42
N THR A 219 -2.42 11.74 3.87
CA THR A 219 -3.77 11.33 3.45
C THR A 219 -4.15 11.89 2.08
N GLY A 220 -3.44 12.91 1.57
CA GLY A 220 -3.77 13.60 0.31
C GLY A 220 -4.73 14.78 0.44
N GLU A 221 -5.05 15.17 1.68
CA GLU A 221 -5.75 16.43 2.02
C GLU A 221 -4.92 17.69 1.73
#